data_AF-A0A6J5JY31-F1
#
_entry.id   AF-A0A6J5JY31-F1
#
_cell.length_a   1.000
_cell.length_b   1.000
_cell.length_c   1.000
_cell.angle_alpha   90.00
_cell.angle_beta   90.00
_cell.angle_gamma   90.00
#
_symmetry.space_group_name_H-M   'P 1'
#
loop_
_entity.id
_entity.type
_entity.pdbx_description
1 polymer ?
#
loop_
_entity_poly.entity_id
_entity_poly.type
_entity_poly.pdbx_seq_one_letter_code
_entity_poly.pdbx_strand_id
1 'polypeptide(L)'
;MLSTPLTDLRCRTARYTANGTGNKLFDGGGLFLELRASGAKKWRLKYRFNGKENLLTFGDYPLVSLAEARAKRDEAKRTLAAGLDPATQRDMSRHAQIVAAQKTFETVAREWHEMQRGTWSVDHARRVMDRFEKDVFPHLGRRPISEISAPELLAVIRRIEGRGALETSRKTHQTCGQVFRYAIAIGKAERDPSPDLRGALKTRSVKNMARVSEGELPELLTAIDNYDGDRRTKLALRLLSLTFVRTVELRFAEWSEFDLERAEWRIPGPRMKMRQPHIVPLSKQALAVIQAIRDTTTNKRWLLPSPRNPEQPISENTILYALYRMGFHGRMTGHGFRGLASRILSAASAPTGSSASSRTLSKIASGPRTTTRNIYRSGTA
;
A
#
# COMPACT_ATOMS: atom_id res chain seq x y z
N MET A 1 41.96 -49.77 -14.21
CA MET A 1 41.02 -50.82 -13.81
C MET A 1 39.62 -50.44 -14.26
N LEU A 2 38.99 -51.27 -15.09
CA LEU A 2 37.59 -51.08 -15.50
C LEU A 2 36.70 -51.28 -14.27
N SER A 3 35.97 -50.23 -13.88
CA SER A 3 35.00 -50.28 -12.78
C SER A 3 33.78 -51.07 -13.22
N THR A 4 33.37 -52.09 -12.48
CA THR A 4 32.08 -52.76 -12.69
C THR A 4 30.94 -51.74 -12.47
N PRO A 5 30.00 -51.58 -13.43
CA PRO A 5 28.88 -50.67 -13.27
C PRO A 5 28.04 -51.01 -12.03
N LEU A 6 27.49 -50.00 -11.36
CA LEU A 6 26.58 -50.20 -10.25
C LEU A 6 25.19 -50.64 -10.74
N THR A 7 24.48 -51.34 -9.87
CA THR A 7 23.05 -51.60 -9.96
C THR A 7 22.32 -50.82 -8.88
N ASP A 8 21.04 -50.50 -9.09
CA ASP A 8 20.24 -49.78 -8.10
C ASP A 8 20.14 -50.57 -6.78
N LEU A 9 20.00 -51.90 -6.86
CA LEU A 9 20.01 -52.79 -5.71
C LEU A 9 21.28 -52.61 -4.86
N ARG A 10 22.45 -52.57 -5.51
CA ARG A 10 23.74 -52.36 -4.84
C ARG A 10 23.83 -50.98 -4.20
N CYS A 11 23.27 -49.95 -4.83
CA CYS A 11 23.19 -48.60 -4.26
C CYS A 11 22.32 -48.56 -3.00
N ARG A 12 21.17 -49.25 -3.03
CA ARG A 12 20.22 -49.34 -1.93
C ARG A 12 20.75 -50.11 -0.72
N THR A 13 21.40 -51.25 -0.94
CA THR A 13 21.90 -52.12 0.14
C THR A 13 23.23 -51.65 0.74
N ALA A 14 24.01 -50.86 0.02
CA ALA A 14 25.28 -50.32 0.51
C ALA A 14 25.17 -49.60 1.86
N ARG A 15 26.17 -49.80 2.73
CA ARG A 15 26.28 -49.17 4.05
C ARG A 15 27.72 -48.70 4.30
N TYR A 16 27.83 -47.64 5.09
CA TYR A 16 29.13 -47.09 5.50
C TYR A 16 29.89 -48.08 6.39
N THR A 17 31.20 -48.16 6.21
CA THR A 17 32.13 -48.96 7.01
C THR A 17 33.15 -48.06 7.70
N ALA A 18 33.34 -48.21 9.01
CA ALA A 18 34.26 -47.39 9.80
C ALA A 18 35.74 -47.57 9.39
N ASN A 19 36.07 -48.72 8.80
CA ASN A 19 37.43 -49.08 8.39
C ASN A 19 37.91 -48.36 7.11
N GLY A 20 37.12 -47.42 6.57
CA GLY A 20 37.47 -46.58 5.42
C GLY A 20 37.33 -47.24 4.05
N THR A 21 37.57 -48.54 3.97
CA THR A 21 37.50 -49.33 2.72
C THR A 21 36.06 -49.62 2.31
N GLY A 22 35.72 -49.34 1.04
CA GLY A 22 34.39 -49.63 0.47
C GLY A 22 33.36 -48.50 0.55
N ASN A 23 33.72 -47.34 1.11
CA ASN A 23 32.82 -46.18 1.22
C ASN A 23 32.64 -45.37 -0.08
N LYS A 24 33.34 -45.76 -1.15
CA LYS A 24 33.17 -45.20 -2.50
C LYS A 24 32.85 -46.33 -3.47
N LEU A 25 31.62 -46.38 -3.95
CA LEU A 25 31.17 -47.39 -4.91
C LEU A 25 31.24 -46.78 -6.31
N PHE A 26 32.19 -47.20 -7.13
CA PHE A 26 32.39 -46.63 -8.47
C PHE A 26 31.42 -47.24 -9.49
N ASP A 27 30.84 -46.37 -10.32
CA ASP A 27 29.96 -46.73 -11.45
C ASP A 27 30.68 -46.64 -12.80
N GLY A 28 31.86 -46.02 -12.82
CA GLY A 28 32.67 -45.82 -14.03
C GLY A 28 32.64 -44.39 -14.56
N GLY A 29 33.65 -44.06 -15.36
CA GLY A 29 33.80 -42.71 -15.92
C GLY A 29 33.99 -41.61 -14.87
N GLY A 30 34.51 -41.96 -13.69
CA GLY A 30 34.69 -41.05 -12.55
C GLY A 30 33.47 -40.91 -11.64
N LEU A 31 32.30 -41.44 -12.01
CA LEU A 31 31.10 -41.43 -11.18
C LEU A 31 31.20 -42.48 -10.07
N PHE A 32 30.82 -42.11 -8.85
CA PHE A 32 30.73 -43.02 -7.71
C PHE A 32 29.68 -42.56 -6.69
N LEU A 33 29.18 -43.52 -5.91
CA LEU A 33 28.34 -43.27 -4.73
C LEU A 33 29.24 -43.21 -3.49
N GLU A 34 29.26 -42.05 -2.83
CA GLU A 34 29.94 -41.83 -1.56
C GLU A 34 28.99 -42.17 -0.40
N LEU A 35 29.39 -43.13 0.43
CA LEU A 35 28.69 -43.52 1.65
C LEU A 35 29.25 -42.72 2.82
N ARG A 36 28.38 -42.09 3.61
CA ARG A 36 28.78 -41.28 4.77
C ARG A 36 28.39 -41.97 6.07
N ALA A 37 29.13 -41.69 7.14
CA ALA A 37 28.85 -42.20 8.49
C ALA A 37 27.43 -41.86 8.97
N SER A 38 26.86 -40.75 8.50
CA SER A 38 25.47 -40.35 8.79
C SER A 38 24.40 -41.20 8.11
N GLY A 39 24.77 -42.20 7.31
CA GLY A 39 23.85 -42.99 6.49
C GLY A 39 23.46 -42.35 5.15
N ALA A 40 23.81 -41.07 4.94
CA ALA A 40 23.58 -40.38 3.67
C ALA A 40 24.46 -40.96 2.55
N LYS A 41 23.90 -41.04 1.34
CA LYS A 41 24.58 -41.55 0.14
C LYS A 41 24.59 -40.47 -0.92
N LYS A 42 25.76 -40.06 -1.40
CA LYS A 42 25.90 -38.93 -2.31
C LYS A 42 26.50 -39.35 -3.64
N TRP A 43 25.89 -38.93 -4.74
CA TRP A 43 26.49 -39.07 -6.06
C TRP A 43 27.61 -38.06 -6.25
N ARG A 44 28.79 -38.56 -6.60
CA ARG A 44 30.00 -37.76 -6.83
C ARG A 44 30.64 -38.12 -8.17
N LEU A 45 31.19 -37.13 -8.84
CA LEU A 45 32.01 -37.31 -10.04
C LEU A 45 33.41 -36.78 -9.77
N LYS A 46 34.41 -37.66 -9.83
CA LYS A 46 35.82 -37.29 -9.84
C LYS A 46 36.27 -37.04 -11.28
N TYR A 47 36.85 -35.87 -11.54
CA TYR A 47 37.31 -35.45 -12.86
C TYR A 47 38.59 -34.63 -12.76
N ARG A 48 39.23 -34.34 -13.90
CA ARG A 48 40.37 -33.42 -13.98
C ARG A 48 40.06 -32.26 -14.90
N PHE A 49 40.51 -31.07 -14.51
CA PHE A 49 40.42 -29.86 -15.31
C PHE A 49 41.68 -29.02 -15.05
N ASN A 50 42.34 -28.55 -16.12
CA ASN A 50 43.61 -27.80 -16.04
C ASN A 50 44.67 -28.47 -15.13
N GLY A 51 44.86 -29.78 -15.28
CA GLY A 51 45.85 -30.55 -14.51
C GLY A 51 45.47 -30.81 -13.04
N LYS A 52 44.37 -30.23 -12.53
CA LYS A 52 43.91 -30.42 -11.15
C LYS A 52 42.78 -31.43 -11.07
N GLU A 53 42.80 -32.26 -10.03
CA GLU A 53 41.71 -33.17 -9.72
C GLU A 53 40.60 -32.43 -8.96
N ASN A 54 39.37 -32.58 -9.43
CA ASN A 54 38.18 -31.93 -8.90
C ASN A 54 37.08 -32.94 -8.61
N LEU A 55 36.14 -32.55 -7.75
CA LEU A 55 35.02 -33.39 -7.31
C LEU A 55 33.69 -32.64 -7.45
N LEU A 56 32.80 -33.14 -8.31
CA LEU A 56 31.46 -32.61 -8.50
C LEU A 56 30.43 -33.45 -7.74
N THR A 57 29.34 -32.82 -7.28
CA THR A 57 28.26 -33.49 -6.52
C THR A 57 26.95 -33.39 -7.29
N PHE A 58 26.25 -34.52 -7.46
CA PHE A 58 25.01 -34.56 -8.24
C PHE A 58 23.73 -34.61 -7.40
N GLY A 59 23.85 -34.92 -6.11
CA GLY A 59 22.75 -34.98 -5.15
C GLY A 59 22.83 -36.23 -4.28
N ASP A 60 21.82 -36.40 -3.43
CA ASP A 60 21.70 -37.54 -2.53
C ASP A 60 20.87 -38.66 -3.17
N TYR A 61 21.26 -39.91 -2.99
CA TYR A 61 20.44 -41.08 -3.33
C TYR A 61 19.44 -41.34 -2.19
N PRO A 62 18.15 -41.64 -2.47
CA PRO A 62 17.56 -41.94 -3.78
C PRO A 62 16.93 -40.74 -4.52
N LEU A 63 16.97 -39.52 -3.96
CA LEU A 63 16.40 -38.32 -4.62
C LEU A 63 16.96 -38.08 -6.02
N VAL A 64 18.23 -38.45 -6.22
CA VAL A 64 18.83 -38.59 -7.55
C VAL A 64 19.06 -40.08 -7.78
N SER A 65 18.37 -40.63 -8.75
CA SER A 65 18.48 -42.03 -9.16
C SER A 65 19.85 -42.32 -9.81
N LEU A 66 20.22 -43.60 -9.90
CA LEU A 66 21.43 -44.01 -10.62
C LEU A 66 21.38 -43.58 -12.10
N ALA A 67 20.20 -43.65 -12.73
CA ALA A 67 20.01 -43.24 -14.11
C ALA A 67 20.26 -41.73 -14.29
N GLU A 68 19.68 -40.89 -13.42
CA GLU A 68 19.91 -39.44 -13.44
C GLU A 68 21.37 -39.09 -13.11
N ALA A 69 22.01 -39.82 -12.20
CA ALA A 69 23.42 -39.63 -11.88
C ALA A 69 24.33 -39.92 -13.10
N ARG A 70 24.00 -40.95 -13.89
CA ARG A 70 24.70 -41.24 -15.16
C ARG A 70 24.45 -40.15 -16.20
N ALA A 71 23.21 -39.68 -16.36
CA ALA A 71 22.89 -38.59 -17.28
C ALA A 71 23.68 -37.31 -16.92
N LYS A 72 23.73 -36.93 -15.63
CA LYS A 72 24.51 -35.79 -15.13
C LYS A 72 26.01 -35.98 -15.31
N ARG A 73 26.54 -37.21 -15.18
CA ARG A 73 27.94 -37.53 -15.53
C ARG A 73 28.22 -37.25 -16.99
N ASP A 74 27.35 -37.69 -17.89
CA ASP A 74 27.55 -37.57 -19.33
C ASP A 74 27.41 -36.12 -19.79
N GLU A 75 26.55 -35.33 -19.15
CA GLU A 75 26.51 -33.87 -19.31
C GLU A 75 27.80 -33.20 -18.84
N ALA A 76 28.27 -33.49 -17.62
CA ALA A 76 29.52 -32.93 -17.10
C ALA A 76 30.73 -33.28 -17.97
N LYS A 77 30.76 -34.49 -18.54
CA LYS A 77 31.80 -34.89 -19.50
C LYS A 77 31.73 -34.12 -20.82
N ARG A 78 30.52 -33.82 -21.33
CA ARG A 78 30.33 -32.96 -22.51
C ARG A 78 30.84 -31.55 -22.24
N THR A 79 30.56 -30.98 -21.08
CA THR A 79 31.10 -29.68 -20.66
C THR A 79 32.64 -29.70 -20.61
N LEU A 80 33.25 -30.76 -20.04
CA LEU A 80 34.71 -30.91 -20.01
C LEU A 80 35.31 -31.03 -21.40
N ALA A 81 34.67 -31.77 -22.31
CA ALA A 81 35.11 -31.90 -23.70
C ALA A 81 35.04 -30.56 -24.46
N ALA A 82 34.14 -29.65 -24.07
CA ALA A 82 34.09 -28.28 -24.58
C ALA A 82 35.11 -27.32 -23.92
N GLY A 83 36.01 -27.83 -23.07
CA GLY A 83 37.04 -27.03 -22.40
C GLY A 83 36.53 -26.18 -21.22
N LEU A 84 35.34 -26.47 -20.70
CA LEU A 84 34.73 -25.75 -19.57
C LEU A 84 34.76 -26.58 -18.29
N ASP A 85 34.82 -25.93 -17.12
CA ASP A 85 34.69 -26.60 -15.82
C ASP A 85 33.21 -26.78 -15.44
N PRO A 86 32.70 -28.02 -15.28
CA PRO A 86 31.32 -28.28 -14.87
C PRO A 86 30.94 -27.69 -13.51
N ALA A 87 31.89 -27.56 -12.57
CA ALA A 87 31.61 -26.95 -11.27
C ALA A 87 31.31 -25.45 -11.42
N THR A 88 32.14 -24.74 -12.19
CA THR A 88 31.94 -23.32 -12.50
C THR A 88 30.64 -23.09 -13.26
N GLN A 89 30.31 -23.92 -14.25
CA GLN A 89 29.05 -23.79 -15.00
C GLN A 89 27.82 -23.98 -14.09
N ARG A 90 27.87 -24.92 -13.15
CA ARG A 90 26.80 -25.14 -12.17
C ARG A 90 26.65 -23.94 -11.23
N ASP A 91 27.76 -23.40 -10.74
CA ASP A 91 27.74 -22.26 -9.82
C ASP A 91 27.30 -20.98 -10.53
N MET A 92 27.72 -20.75 -11.77
CA MET A 92 27.21 -19.66 -12.63
C MET A 92 25.70 -19.79 -12.87
N SER A 93 25.20 -20.99 -13.18
CA SER A 93 23.77 -21.22 -13.40
C SER A 93 22.96 -20.97 -12.12
N ARG A 94 23.47 -21.41 -10.96
CA ARG A 94 22.85 -21.14 -9.65
C ARG A 94 22.86 -19.65 -9.32
N HIS A 95 23.98 -18.97 -9.55
CA HIS A 95 24.09 -17.53 -9.34
C HIS A 95 23.13 -16.76 -10.27
N ALA A 96 23.05 -17.14 -11.54
CA ALA A 96 22.10 -16.56 -12.49
C ALA A 96 20.64 -16.74 -12.04
N GLN A 97 20.28 -17.90 -11.49
CA GLN A 97 18.94 -18.14 -10.91
C GLN A 97 18.66 -17.23 -9.70
N ILE A 98 19.63 -17.05 -8.80
CA ILE A 98 19.50 -16.15 -7.64
C ILE A 98 19.36 -14.70 -8.10
N VAL A 99 20.20 -14.27 -9.04
CA VAL A 99 20.15 -12.91 -9.61
C VAL A 99 18.82 -12.68 -10.34
N ALA A 100 18.32 -13.66 -11.09
CA ALA A 100 17.01 -13.58 -11.74
C ALA A 100 15.87 -13.48 -10.71
N ALA A 101 15.92 -14.25 -9.62
CA ALA A 101 14.92 -14.17 -8.54
C ALA A 101 14.91 -12.81 -7.82
N GLN A 102 16.08 -12.19 -7.66
CA GLN A 102 16.22 -10.85 -7.08
C GLN A 102 15.76 -9.71 -8.02
N LYS A 103 15.60 -10.00 -9.31
CA LYS A 103 15.17 -9.06 -10.34
C LYS A 103 13.69 -9.20 -10.72
N THR A 104 12.92 -10.01 -9.99
CA THR A 104 11.48 -10.13 -10.27
C THR A 104 10.71 -8.88 -9.82
N PHE A 105 9.58 -8.60 -10.48
CA PHE A 105 8.75 -7.44 -10.13
C PHE A 105 8.29 -7.47 -8.69
N GLU A 106 7.90 -8.65 -8.16
CA GLU A 106 7.45 -8.77 -6.77
C GLU A 106 8.56 -8.43 -5.79
N THR A 107 9.77 -8.96 -5.97
CA THR A 107 10.92 -8.65 -5.10
C THR A 107 11.17 -7.15 -5.06
N VAL A 108 11.21 -6.50 -6.23
CA VAL A 108 11.46 -5.05 -6.32
C VAL A 108 10.30 -4.22 -5.77
N ALA A 109 9.05 -4.66 -5.97
CA ALA A 109 7.88 -3.99 -5.42
C ALA A 109 7.84 -4.03 -3.88
N ARG A 110 8.24 -5.16 -3.27
CA ARG A 110 8.33 -5.31 -1.81
C ARG A 110 9.47 -4.47 -1.23
N GLU A 111 10.63 -4.45 -1.89
CA GLU A 111 11.76 -3.58 -1.53
C GLU A 111 11.37 -2.10 -1.56
N TRP A 112 10.74 -1.66 -2.66
CA TRP A 112 10.19 -0.32 -2.82
C TRP A 112 9.16 0.03 -1.73
N HIS A 113 8.27 -0.91 -1.43
CA HIS A 113 7.22 -0.71 -0.44
C HIS A 113 7.78 -0.49 0.96
N GLU A 114 8.79 -1.27 1.37
CA GLU A 114 9.43 -1.12 2.68
C GLU A 114 10.11 0.25 2.81
N MET A 115 10.77 0.72 1.75
CA MET A 115 11.35 2.07 1.70
C MET A 115 10.28 3.17 1.85
N GLN A 116 9.10 3.00 1.24
CA GLN A 116 8.03 3.99 1.30
C GLN A 116 7.21 3.92 2.59
N ARG A 117 7.25 2.79 3.31
CA ARG A 117 6.39 2.49 4.45
C ARG A 117 6.43 3.56 5.54
N GLY A 118 7.60 4.13 5.81
CA GLY A 118 7.78 5.21 6.80
C GLY A 118 7.15 6.56 6.41
N THR A 119 6.83 6.77 5.14
CA THR A 119 6.21 8.00 4.64
C THR A 119 4.68 7.95 4.67
N TRP A 120 4.11 6.76 4.83
CA TRP A 120 2.67 6.52 4.76
C TRP A 120 2.10 6.14 6.12
N SER A 121 0.78 6.30 6.28
CA SER A 121 0.09 5.66 7.39
C SER A 121 0.11 4.13 7.21
N VAL A 122 0.06 3.39 8.32
CA VAL A 122 0.03 1.92 8.33
C VAL A 122 -1.07 1.37 7.42
N ASP A 123 -2.27 1.95 7.48
CA ASP A 123 -3.39 1.57 6.62
C ASP A 123 -3.18 1.86 5.13
N HIS A 124 -2.47 2.95 4.81
CA HIS A 124 -2.17 3.24 3.42
C HIS A 124 -1.13 2.25 2.87
N ALA A 125 -0.06 2.00 3.62
CA ALA A 125 0.96 1.02 3.26
C ALA A 125 0.34 -0.37 3.05
N ARG A 126 -0.50 -0.84 3.99
CA ARG A 126 -1.24 -2.11 3.85
C ARG A 126 -2.07 -2.16 2.57
N ARG A 127 -2.92 -1.15 2.32
CA ARG A 127 -3.77 -1.10 1.12
C ARG A 127 -2.98 -1.08 -0.20
N VAL A 128 -1.76 -0.55 -0.21
CA VAL A 128 -0.88 -0.60 -1.39
C VAL A 128 -0.40 -2.03 -1.63
N MET A 129 0.09 -2.73 -0.59
CA MET A 129 0.56 -4.11 -0.73
C MET A 129 -0.57 -5.08 -1.05
N ASP A 130 -1.71 -4.99 -0.35
CA ASP A 130 -2.89 -5.82 -0.60
C ASP A 130 -3.32 -5.77 -2.07
N ARG A 131 -3.21 -4.59 -2.71
CA ARG A 131 -3.55 -4.40 -4.11
C ARG A 131 -2.55 -5.09 -5.03
N PHE A 132 -1.26 -5.03 -4.72
CA PHE A 132 -0.25 -5.78 -5.48
C PHE A 132 -0.45 -7.29 -5.36
N GLU A 133 -0.66 -7.80 -4.15
CA GLU A 133 -0.85 -9.24 -3.90
C GLU A 133 -2.10 -9.78 -4.58
N LYS A 134 -3.18 -9.01 -4.62
CA LYS A 134 -4.44 -9.42 -5.26
C LYS A 134 -4.43 -9.26 -6.77
N ASP A 135 -3.89 -8.16 -7.27
CA ASP A 135 -4.15 -7.73 -8.65
C ASP A 135 -2.92 -7.78 -9.57
N VAL A 136 -1.70 -7.78 -9.03
CA VAL A 136 -0.46 -7.65 -9.84
C VAL A 136 0.44 -8.87 -9.74
N PHE A 137 0.82 -9.29 -8.53
CA PHE A 137 1.74 -10.42 -8.32
C PHE A 137 1.28 -11.73 -8.93
N PRO A 138 -0.02 -12.09 -8.95
CA PRO A 138 -0.50 -13.30 -9.63
C PRO A 138 -0.19 -13.34 -11.14
N HIS A 139 0.13 -12.20 -11.75
CA HIS A 139 0.33 -12.08 -13.19
C HIS A 139 1.74 -11.65 -13.59
N LEU A 140 2.34 -10.72 -12.83
CA LEU A 140 3.64 -10.15 -13.13
C LEU A 140 4.69 -10.41 -12.05
N GLY A 141 4.31 -10.94 -10.88
CA GLY A 141 5.17 -11.01 -9.71
C GLY A 141 6.49 -11.73 -9.97
N ARG A 142 6.45 -12.87 -10.67
CA ARG A 142 7.61 -13.70 -11.01
C ARG A 142 8.37 -13.23 -12.27
N ARG A 143 7.83 -12.27 -13.02
CA ARG A 143 8.48 -11.78 -14.25
C ARG A 143 9.69 -10.92 -13.87
N PRO A 144 10.84 -11.06 -14.56
CA PRO A 144 11.94 -10.10 -14.43
C PRO A 144 11.44 -8.70 -14.75
N ILE A 145 11.69 -7.73 -13.86
CA ILE A 145 11.15 -6.37 -13.99
C ILE A 145 11.66 -5.69 -15.28
N SER A 146 12.87 -6.01 -15.72
CA SER A 146 13.46 -5.53 -16.97
C SER A 146 12.77 -6.05 -18.24
N GLU A 147 12.01 -7.14 -18.14
CA GLU A 147 11.37 -7.82 -19.28
C GLU A 147 9.85 -7.58 -19.34
N ILE A 148 9.29 -6.77 -18.44
CA ILE A 148 7.85 -6.48 -18.46
C ILE A 148 7.56 -5.41 -19.50
N SER A 149 6.77 -5.78 -20.51
CA SER A 149 6.36 -4.89 -21.59
C SER A 149 5.10 -4.07 -21.23
N ALA A 150 4.87 -2.99 -21.99
CA ALA A 150 3.65 -2.17 -21.85
C ALA A 150 2.35 -2.97 -22.10
N PRO A 151 2.25 -3.87 -23.11
CA PRO A 151 1.08 -4.73 -23.29
C PRO A 151 0.81 -5.67 -22.11
N GLU A 152 1.84 -6.24 -21.49
CA GLU A 152 1.69 -7.09 -20.31
C GLU A 152 1.17 -6.32 -19.11
N LEU A 153 1.72 -5.13 -18.85
CA LEU A 153 1.21 -4.24 -17.82
C LEU A 153 -0.24 -3.83 -18.10
N LEU A 154 -0.57 -3.48 -19.35
CA LEU A 154 -1.91 -3.08 -19.74
C LEU A 154 -2.92 -4.22 -19.53
N ALA A 155 -2.56 -5.46 -19.84
CA ALA A 155 -3.41 -6.63 -19.63
C ALA A 155 -3.81 -6.79 -18.15
N VAL A 156 -2.86 -6.59 -17.23
CA VAL A 156 -3.15 -6.60 -15.78
C VAL A 156 -4.10 -5.48 -15.39
N ILE A 157 -3.83 -4.25 -15.85
CA ILE A 157 -4.69 -3.11 -15.52
C ILE A 157 -6.11 -3.30 -16.07
N ARG A 158 -6.26 -3.83 -17.29
CA ARG A 158 -7.56 -4.14 -17.90
C ARG A 158 -8.35 -5.21 -17.14
N ARG A 159 -7.70 -6.20 -16.51
CA ARG A 159 -8.39 -7.16 -15.62
C ARG A 159 -9.04 -6.45 -14.43
N ILE A 160 -8.38 -5.44 -13.87
CA ILE A 160 -8.94 -4.64 -12.79
C ILE A 160 -10.12 -3.81 -13.29
N GLU A 161 -10.00 -3.20 -14.47
CA GLU A 161 -11.09 -2.46 -15.11
C GLU A 161 -12.30 -3.34 -15.45
N GLY A 162 -12.08 -4.58 -15.90
CA GLY A 162 -13.12 -5.55 -16.24
C GLY A 162 -14.03 -5.91 -15.07
N ARG A 163 -13.54 -5.75 -13.83
CA ARG A 163 -14.33 -5.91 -12.59
C ARG A 163 -15.07 -4.63 -12.16
N GLY A 164 -15.03 -3.56 -12.95
CA GLY A 164 -15.63 -2.26 -12.64
C GLY A 164 -14.81 -1.38 -11.68
N ALA A 165 -13.62 -1.82 -11.25
CA ALA A 165 -12.81 -1.14 -10.23
C ALA A 165 -11.88 -0.06 -10.83
N LEU A 166 -12.46 0.94 -11.49
CA LEU A 166 -11.71 1.96 -12.26
C LEU A 166 -10.74 2.81 -11.43
N GLU A 167 -11.06 3.10 -10.16
CA GLU A 167 -10.15 3.85 -9.28
C GLU A 167 -8.97 2.97 -8.84
N THR A 168 -9.24 1.70 -8.53
CA THR A 168 -8.22 0.71 -8.19
C THR A 168 -7.27 0.48 -9.37
N SER A 169 -7.80 0.39 -10.59
CA SER A 169 -7.02 0.28 -11.83
C SER A 169 -6.00 1.43 -11.95
N ARG A 170 -6.46 2.69 -11.86
CA ARG A 170 -5.59 3.87 -11.91
C ARG A 170 -4.52 3.88 -10.82
N LYS A 171 -4.91 3.62 -9.58
CA LYS A 171 -3.98 3.58 -8.45
C LYS A 171 -2.95 2.47 -8.64
N THR A 172 -3.35 1.32 -9.17
CA THR A 172 -2.44 0.21 -9.48
C THR A 172 -1.45 0.61 -10.56
N HIS A 173 -1.93 1.20 -11.66
CA HIS A 173 -1.09 1.71 -12.74
C HIS A 173 -0.05 2.72 -12.24
N GLN A 174 -0.49 3.71 -11.45
CA GLN A 174 0.41 4.72 -10.88
C GLN A 174 1.47 4.11 -9.97
N THR A 175 1.08 3.15 -9.12
CA THR A 175 2.00 2.48 -8.19
C THR A 175 2.95 1.53 -8.94
N CYS A 176 2.53 0.85 -10.00
CA CYS A 176 3.44 0.09 -10.86
C CYS A 176 4.52 1.00 -11.45
N GLY A 177 4.15 2.18 -11.97
CA GLY A 177 5.12 3.16 -12.46
C GLY A 177 6.07 3.71 -11.39
N GLN A 178 5.64 3.76 -10.12
CA GLN A 178 6.55 4.08 -9.02
C GLN A 178 7.58 2.97 -8.78
N VAL A 179 7.15 1.71 -8.84
CA VAL A 179 8.04 0.54 -8.71
C VAL A 179 9.04 0.49 -9.87
N PHE A 180 8.61 0.71 -11.12
CA PHE A 180 9.53 0.76 -12.26
C PHE A 180 10.56 1.88 -12.13
N ARG A 181 10.14 3.10 -11.76
CA ARG A 181 11.09 4.21 -11.53
C ARG A 181 12.07 3.92 -10.41
N TYR A 182 11.63 3.25 -9.35
CA TYR A 182 12.52 2.77 -8.31
C TYR A 182 13.50 1.73 -8.84
N ALA A 183 13.03 0.76 -9.62
CA ALA A 183 13.87 -0.27 -10.25
C ALA A 183 14.95 0.34 -11.14
N ILE A 184 14.62 1.40 -11.89
CA ILE A 184 15.58 2.17 -12.69
C ILE A 184 16.63 2.82 -11.80
N ALA A 185 16.21 3.48 -10.72
CA ALA A 185 17.13 4.16 -9.80
C ALA A 185 18.15 3.21 -9.15
N ILE A 186 17.80 1.92 -8.96
CA ILE A 186 18.69 0.90 -8.40
C ILE A 186 19.32 -0.02 -9.46
N GLY A 187 19.23 0.34 -10.75
CA GLY A 187 19.86 -0.40 -11.85
C GLY A 187 19.27 -1.79 -12.15
N LYS A 188 18.03 -2.07 -11.72
CA LYS A 188 17.31 -3.33 -11.98
C LYS A 188 16.42 -3.28 -13.22
N ALA A 189 16.17 -2.10 -13.78
CA ALA A 189 15.45 -1.88 -15.04
C ALA A 189 16.02 -0.66 -15.78
N GLU A 190 15.80 -0.59 -17.09
CA GLU A 190 16.24 0.56 -17.90
C GLU A 190 15.08 1.49 -18.28
N ARG A 191 13.84 0.99 -18.22
CA ARG A 191 12.65 1.71 -18.70
C ARG A 191 11.41 1.43 -17.85
N ASP A 192 10.58 2.45 -17.68
CA ASP A 192 9.24 2.35 -17.11
C ASP A 192 8.22 2.27 -18.26
N PRO A 193 7.49 1.16 -18.45
CA PRO A 193 6.47 1.03 -19.48
C PRO A 193 5.15 1.73 -19.11
N SER A 194 4.95 2.14 -17.86
CA SER A 194 3.68 2.70 -17.39
C SER A 194 3.24 4.00 -18.12
N PRO A 195 4.12 4.92 -18.54
CA PRO A 195 3.69 6.14 -19.25
C PRO A 195 3.02 5.85 -20.60
N ASP A 196 3.37 4.76 -21.27
CA ASP A 196 2.82 4.38 -22.58
C ASP A 196 1.33 4.00 -22.51
N LEU A 197 0.82 3.71 -21.32
CA LEU A 197 -0.57 3.33 -21.11
C LEU A 197 -1.50 4.54 -20.96
N ARG A 198 -0.97 5.78 -21.01
CA ARG A 198 -1.79 7.00 -20.98
C ARG A 198 -2.75 7.00 -22.17
N GLY A 199 -4.03 7.21 -21.91
CA GLY A 199 -5.09 7.20 -22.93
C GLY A 199 -5.65 5.82 -23.28
N ALA A 200 -4.94 4.73 -22.96
CA ALA A 200 -5.44 3.36 -23.15
C ALA A 200 -6.40 2.89 -22.04
N LEU A 201 -6.46 3.62 -20.92
CA LEU A 201 -7.28 3.31 -19.74
C LEU A 201 -8.62 4.06 -19.75
N LYS A 202 -9.68 3.42 -19.24
CA LYS A 202 -11.03 4.02 -19.23
C LYS A 202 -11.09 5.22 -18.30
N THR A 203 -11.46 6.40 -18.83
CA THR A 203 -11.66 7.60 -18.02
C THR A 203 -13.03 7.58 -17.31
N ARG A 204 -13.07 7.70 -15.97
CA ARG A 204 -14.32 7.93 -15.23
C ARG A 204 -14.50 9.44 -15.08
N SER A 205 -15.71 9.95 -15.26
CA SER A 205 -16.05 11.30 -14.81
C SER A 205 -15.86 11.40 -13.30
N VAL A 206 -15.20 12.47 -12.85
CA VAL A 206 -15.03 12.75 -11.43
C VAL A 206 -16.38 13.23 -10.90
N LYS A 207 -17.14 12.35 -10.24
CA LYS A 207 -18.30 12.75 -9.45
C LYS A 207 -17.80 13.30 -8.12
N ASN A 208 -17.87 14.62 -7.95
CA ASN A 208 -17.61 15.26 -6.67
C ASN A 208 -18.54 14.69 -5.60
N MET A 209 -18.09 14.68 -4.34
CA MET A 209 -18.94 14.25 -3.23
C MET A 209 -20.23 15.08 -3.19
N ALA A 210 -21.35 14.39 -2.91
CA ALA A 210 -22.65 15.04 -2.83
C ALA A 210 -22.66 16.13 -1.76
N ARG A 211 -23.14 17.30 -2.16
CA ARG A 211 -23.36 18.46 -1.32
C ARG A 211 -24.59 19.17 -1.85
N VAL A 212 -25.40 19.67 -0.92
CA VAL A 212 -26.53 20.54 -1.24
C VAL A 212 -26.05 21.80 -1.96
N SER A 213 -26.94 22.41 -2.74
CA SER A 213 -26.74 23.75 -3.28
C SER A 213 -26.82 24.81 -2.17
N GLU A 214 -26.47 26.05 -2.49
CA GLU A 214 -26.58 27.17 -1.54
C GLU A 214 -28.04 27.46 -1.16
N GLY A 215 -28.98 27.33 -2.12
CA GLY A 215 -30.42 27.50 -1.87
C GLY A 215 -31.04 26.41 -1.00
N GLU A 216 -30.43 25.21 -0.96
CA GLU A 216 -30.85 24.09 -0.10
C GLU A 216 -30.17 24.11 1.28
N LEU A 217 -29.25 25.04 1.54
CA LEU A 217 -28.59 25.15 2.84
C LEU A 217 -29.57 25.45 3.98
N PRO A 218 -30.56 26.35 3.84
CA PRO A 218 -31.58 26.56 4.87
C PRO A 218 -32.35 25.27 5.21
N GLU A 219 -32.78 24.51 4.20
CA GLU A 219 -33.45 23.20 4.38
C GLU A 219 -32.59 22.25 5.22
N LEU A 220 -31.30 22.13 4.87
CA LEU A 220 -30.36 21.29 5.60
C LEU A 220 -30.18 21.73 7.06
N LEU A 221 -30.04 23.03 7.31
CA LEU A 221 -29.86 23.56 8.67
C LEU A 221 -31.12 23.35 9.51
N THR A 222 -32.30 23.59 8.95
CA THR A 222 -33.59 23.29 9.61
C THR A 222 -33.73 21.79 9.90
N ALA A 223 -33.34 20.92 8.97
CA ALA A 223 -33.36 19.47 9.21
C ALA A 223 -32.41 19.06 10.34
N ILE A 224 -31.20 19.63 10.40
CA ILE A 224 -30.26 19.41 11.52
C ILE A 224 -30.87 19.89 12.84
N ASP A 225 -31.54 21.04 12.83
CA ASP A 225 -32.18 21.60 14.02
C ASP A 225 -33.39 20.82 14.50
N ASN A 226 -34.05 20.07 13.60
CA ASN A 226 -35.18 19.21 13.91
C ASN A 226 -34.82 17.73 14.05
N TYR A 227 -33.55 17.36 13.86
CA TYR A 227 -33.11 15.97 14.01
C TYR A 227 -33.49 15.41 15.38
N ASP A 228 -34.17 14.28 15.38
CA ASP A 228 -34.81 13.58 16.51
C ASP A 228 -33.99 12.40 17.03
N GLY A 229 -32.89 12.06 16.35
CA GLY A 229 -31.96 11.04 16.82
C GLY A 229 -31.07 11.51 17.97
N ASP A 230 -29.93 10.82 18.15
CA ASP A 230 -29.01 11.08 19.26
C ASP A 230 -28.58 12.57 19.35
N ARG A 231 -28.76 13.15 20.54
CA ARG A 231 -28.52 14.57 20.81
C ARG A 231 -27.06 14.99 20.53
N ARG A 232 -26.08 14.14 20.85
CA ARG A 232 -24.66 14.41 20.56
C ARG A 232 -24.40 14.48 19.06
N THR A 233 -25.00 13.58 18.30
CA THR A 233 -24.90 13.56 16.84
C THR A 233 -25.48 14.83 16.22
N LYS A 234 -26.62 15.32 16.74
CA LYS A 234 -27.19 16.62 16.36
C LYS A 234 -26.22 17.78 16.60
N LEU A 235 -25.64 17.83 17.80
CA LEU A 235 -24.67 18.87 18.17
C LEU A 235 -23.39 18.78 17.33
N ALA A 236 -22.93 17.57 17.00
CA ALA A 236 -21.79 17.36 16.12
C ALA A 236 -22.05 17.89 14.70
N LEU A 237 -23.24 17.66 14.14
CA LEU A 237 -23.67 18.23 12.85
C LEU A 237 -23.70 19.76 12.88
N ARG A 238 -24.26 20.34 13.96
CA ARG A 238 -24.25 21.80 14.17
C ARG A 238 -22.82 22.34 14.23
N LEU A 239 -21.96 21.74 15.03
CA LEU A 239 -20.57 22.18 15.15
C LEU A 239 -19.82 22.07 13.80
N LEU A 240 -20.04 21.00 13.05
CA LEU A 240 -19.48 20.81 11.70
C LEU A 240 -19.96 21.90 10.74
N SER A 241 -21.24 22.26 10.80
CA SER A 241 -21.84 23.32 9.97
C SER A 241 -21.34 24.72 10.31
N LEU A 242 -20.80 24.93 11.51
CA LEU A 242 -20.27 26.22 11.97
C LEU A 242 -18.77 26.34 11.71
N THR A 243 -18.04 25.24 11.75
CA THR A 243 -16.57 25.21 11.71
C THR A 243 -15.99 24.71 10.39
N PHE A 244 -16.75 23.93 9.61
CA PHE A 244 -16.35 23.37 8.31
C PHE A 244 -15.04 22.57 8.31
N VAL A 245 -14.64 22.08 9.49
CA VAL A 245 -13.50 21.17 9.66
C VAL A 245 -13.74 19.87 8.90
N ARG A 246 -12.69 19.09 8.70
CA ARG A 246 -12.85 17.73 8.14
C ARG A 246 -13.60 16.86 9.15
N THR A 247 -14.38 15.90 8.66
CA THR A 247 -15.09 14.94 9.53
C THR A 247 -14.12 14.19 10.44
N VAL A 248 -12.93 13.84 9.97
CA VAL A 248 -11.89 13.22 10.82
C VAL A 248 -11.36 14.16 11.90
N GLU A 249 -11.30 15.47 11.64
CA GLU A 249 -10.89 16.47 12.63
C GLU A 249 -11.95 16.57 13.75
N LEU A 250 -13.24 16.63 13.37
CA LEU A 250 -14.36 16.62 14.30
C LEU A 250 -14.44 15.35 15.14
N ARG A 251 -14.34 14.18 14.50
CA ARG A 251 -14.49 12.88 15.19
C ARG A 251 -13.45 12.69 16.28
N PHE A 252 -12.20 12.98 15.97
CA PHE A 252 -11.09 12.79 16.90
C PHE A 252 -10.78 14.06 17.72
N ALA A 253 -11.70 15.03 17.79
CA ALA A 253 -11.50 16.23 18.59
C ALA A 253 -11.37 15.86 20.07
N GLU A 254 -10.30 16.32 20.72
CA GLU A 254 -10.10 16.16 22.15
C GLU A 254 -10.40 17.45 22.89
N TRP A 255 -10.88 17.37 24.13
CA TRP A 255 -11.19 18.56 24.94
C TRP A 255 -9.98 19.47 25.14
N SER A 256 -8.78 18.89 25.24
CA SER A 256 -7.50 19.59 25.36
C SER A 256 -7.16 20.50 24.17
N GLU A 257 -7.85 20.33 23.03
CA GLU A 257 -7.62 21.14 21.82
C GLU A 257 -8.39 22.47 21.83
N PHE A 258 -9.32 22.65 22.77
CA PHE A 258 -10.20 23.81 22.83
C PHE A 258 -9.71 24.81 23.86
N ASP A 259 -9.30 25.98 23.39
CA ASP A 259 -9.08 27.17 24.21
C ASP A 259 -10.35 28.02 24.14
N LEU A 260 -11.25 27.79 25.11
CA LEU A 260 -12.57 28.43 25.12
C LEU A 260 -12.48 29.92 25.50
N GLU A 261 -11.44 30.33 26.22
CA GLU A 261 -11.21 31.74 26.57
C GLU A 261 -10.81 32.53 25.31
N ARG A 262 -9.90 31.97 24.50
CA ARG A 262 -9.50 32.59 23.23
C ARG A 262 -10.49 32.33 22.10
N ALA A 263 -11.52 31.51 22.33
CA ALA A 263 -12.46 31.05 21.33
C ALA A 263 -11.75 30.38 20.12
N GLU A 264 -10.83 29.46 20.42
CA GLU A 264 -10.01 28.77 19.41
C GLU A 264 -10.06 27.25 19.60
N TRP A 265 -10.20 26.52 18.50
CA TRP A 265 -9.92 25.09 18.46
C TRP A 265 -8.61 24.83 17.71
N ARG A 266 -7.63 24.28 18.42
CA ARG A 266 -6.24 24.09 17.98
C ARG A 266 -5.98 22.62 17.65
N ILE A 267 -6.18 22.25 16.39
CA ILE A 267 -5.95 20.89 15.92
C ILE A 267 -4.44 20.65 15.76
N PRO A 268 -3.86 19.64 16.44
CA PRO A 268 -2.42 19.43 16.47
C PRO A 268 -1.89 18.94 15.12
N GLY A 269 -0.67 19.37 14.77
CA GLY A 269 0.02 19.02 13.52
C GLY A 269 0.03 17.51 13.21
N PRO A 270 0.33 16.61 14.17
CA PRO A 270 0.30 15.16 13.93
C PRO A 270 -1.05 14.62 13.41
N ARG A 271 -2.18 15.27 13.72
CA ARG A 271 -3.51 14.91 13.19
C ARG A 271 -3.81 15.52 11.82
N MET A 272 -2.98 16.46 11.37
CA MET A 272 -3.16 17.18 10.12
C MET A 272 -2.39 16.53 8.98
N LYS A 273 -3.03 16.43 7.81
CA LYS A 273 -2.42 15.86 6.59
C LYS A 273 -1.07 16.53 6.22
N MET A 274 -0.94 17.84 6.49
CA MET A 274 0.27 18.62 6.18
C MET A 274 1.22 18.78 7.38
N ARG A 275 0.97 18.09 8.49
CA ARG A 275 1.76 18.14 9.73
C ARG A 275 1.90 19.53 10.38
N GLN A 276 1.10 20.51 9.96
CA GLN A 276 1.06 21.85 10.55
C GLN A 276 -0.17 21.98 11.47
N PRO A 277 -0.04 22.57 12.66
CA PRO A 277 -1.19 22.88 13.51
C PRO A 277 -2.23 23.73 12.77
N HIS A 278 -3.50 23.44 12.98
CA HIS A 278 -4.60 24.18 12.38
C HIS A 278 -5.44 24.83 13.47
N ILE A 279 -5.54 26.16 13.44
CA ILE A 279 -6.36 26.93 14.37
C ILE A 279 -7.70 27.22 13.68
N VAL A 280 -8.79 26.85 14.33
CA VAL A 280 -10.16 27.09 13.91
C VAL A 280 -10.79 28.10 14.87
N PRO A 281 -11.04 29.34 14.43
CA PRO A 281 -11.77 30.32 15.26
C PRO A 281 -13.19 29.85 15.54
N LEU A 282 -13.64 30.01 16.79
CA LEU A 282 -14.95 29.58 17.24
C LEU A 282 -15.89 30.80 17.35
N SER A 283 -17.03 30.72 16.68
CA SER A 283 -18.10 31.70 16.85
C SER A 283 -18.79 31.53 18.20
N LYS A 284 -19.56 32.54 18.64
CA LYS A 284 -20.40 32.44 19.85
C LYS A 284 -21.34 31.23 19.79
N GLN A 285 -21.89 30.95 18.61
CA GLN A 285 -22.74 29.78 18.36
C GLN A 285 -21.95 28.46 18.48
N ALA A 286 -20.71 28.41 17.97
CA ALA A 286 -19.87 27.23 18.09
C ALA A 286 -19.51 26.95 19.56
N LEU A 287 -19.18 27.99 20.33
CA LEU A 287 -18.94 27.89 21.77
C LEU A 287 -20.18 27.36 22.52
N ALA A 288 -21.37 27.88 22.21
CA ALA A 288 -22.62 27.39 22.80
C ALA A 288 -22.88 25.90 22.47
N VAL A 289 -22.59 25.47 21.23
CA VAL A 289 -22.70 24.07 20.83
C VAL A 289 -21.69 23.20 21.58
N ILE A 290 -20.44 23.66 21.74
CA ILE A 290 -19.40 22.93 22.48
C ILE A 290 -19.79 22.78 23.96
N GLN A 291 -20.34 23.83 24.57
CA GLN A 291 -20.86 23.75 25.94
C GLN A 291 -22.01 22.75 26.04
N ALA A 292 -22.97 22.79 25.11
CA ALA A 292 -24.06 21.83 25.08
C ALA A 292 -23.58 20.38 24.85
N ILE A 293 -22.45 20.16 24.14
CA ILE A 293 -21.84 18.83 24.02
C ILE A 293 -21.28 18.39 25.38
N ARG A 294 -20.63 19.30 26.11
CA ARG A 294 -20.07 19.02 27.44
C ARG A 294 -21.13 18.52 28.41
N ASP A 295 -22.33 19.07 28.34
CA ASP A 295 -23.46 18.67 29.19
C ASP A 295 -24.02 17.27 28.86
N THR A 296 -23.65 16.70 27.71
CA THR A 296 -24.12 15.37 27.26
C THR A 296 -23.14 14.23 27.54
N THR A 297 -21.96 14.51 28.08
CA THR A 297 -20.96 13.47 28.33
C THR A 297 -20.00 13.81 29.47
N THR A 298 -19.64 12.80 30.26
CA THR A 298 -18.60 12.88 31.29
C THR A 298 -17.20 12.52 30.76
N ASN A 299 -17.07 12.25 29.46
CA ASN A 299 -15.80 11.86 28.87
C ASN A 299 -14.79 13.02 28.94
N LYS A 300 -13.61 12.75 29.50
CA LYS A 300 -12.56 13.76 29.71
C LYS A 300 -11.63 13.94 28.52
N ARG A 301 -11.59 12.98 27.59
CA ARG A 301 -10.70 12.98 26.43
C ARG A 301 -11.42 13.47 25.18
N TRP A 302 -12.38 12.69 24.69
CA TRP A 302 -13.05 12.93 23.42
C TRP A 302 -14.20 13.94 23.59
N LEU A 303 -14.25 14.93 22.70
CA LEU A 303 -15.41 15.81 22.54
C LEU A 303 -16.66 15.00 22.17
N LEU A 304 -16.50 14.01 21.28
CA LEU A 304 -17.57 13.18 20.74
C LEU A 304 -17.25 11.69 20.96
N PRO A 305 -17.45 11.15 22.17
CA PRO A 305 -17.20 9.74 22.45
C PRO A 305 -18.27 8.85 21.81
N SER A 306 -17.90 7.62 21.45
CA SER A 306 -18.81 6.62 20.92
C SER A 306 -19.81 6.17 21.99
N PRO A 307 -21.11 6.09 21.66
CA PRO A 307 -22.11 5.54 22.59
C PRO A 307 -21.86 4.07 22.97
N ARG A 308 -21.15 3.31 22.12
CA ARG A 308 -20.87 1.88 22.36
C ARG A 308 -19.58 1.64 23.12
N ASN A 309 -18.59 2.51 22.95
CA ASN A 309 -17.29 2.40 23.60
C ASN A 309 -16.75 3.81 23.90
N PRO A 310 -16.89 4.31 25.14
CA PRO A 310 -16.45 5.66 25.52
C PRO A 310 -14.94 5.92 25.32
N GLU A 311 -14.11 4.88 25.24
CA GLU A 311 -12.67 5.02 24.96
C GLU A 311 -12.37 5.40 23.50
N GLN A 312 -13.37 5.29 22.62
CA GLN A 312 -13.26 5.62 21.21
C GLN A 312 -14.14 6.83 20.85
N PRO A 313 -13.76 7.61 19.83
CA PRO A 313 -14.63 8.63 19.29
C PRO A 313 -15.79 8.02 18.50
N ILE A 314 -16.79 8.83 18.16
CA ILE A 314 -17.88 8.43 17.25
C ILE A 314 -17.34 7.84 15.93
N SER A 315 -18.11 6.92 15.35
CA SER A 315 -17.74 6.22 14.12
C SER A 315 -17.65 7.16 12.91
N GLU A 316 -16.97 6.71 11.86
CA GLU A 316 -16.84 7.49 10.62
C GLU A 316 -18.18 7.73 9.93
N ASN A 317 -19.12 6.82 10.16
CA ASN A 317 -20.43 6.84 9.53
C ASN A 317 -21.50 7.56 10.38
N THR A 318 -21.19 7.98 11.60
CA THR A 318 -22.20 8.60 12.51
C THR A 318 -22.84 9.83 11.88
N ILE A 319 -22.03 10.76 11.35
CA ILE A 319 -22.51 11.97 10.67
C ILE A 319 -23.24 11.63 9.37
N LEU A 320 -22.70 10.67 8.61
CA LEU A 320 -23.25 10.27 7.32
C LEU A 320 -24.66 9.66 7.46
N TYR A 321 -24.82 8.71 8.38
CA TYR A 321 -26.11 8.07 8.62
C TYR A 321 -27.14 9.01 9.25
N ALA A 322 -26.72 9.99 10.05
CA ALA A 322 -27.63 11.04 10.52
C ALA A 322 -28.17 11.88 9.35
N LEU A 323 -27.31 12.31 8.41
CA LEU A 323 -27.74 12.98 7.18
C LEU A 323 -28.69 12.13 6.35
N TYR A 324 -28.47 10.81 6.29
CA TYR A 324 -29.35 9.89 5.55
C TYR A 324 -30.74 9.83 6.17
N ARG A 325 -30.84 9.75 7.50
CA ARG A 325 -32.12 9.75 8.23
C ARG A 325 -32.89 11.06 8.04
N MET A 326 -32.19 12.18 7.86
CA MET A 326 -32.80 13.49 7.56
C MET A 326 -33.18 13.67 6.08
N GLY A 327 -33.12 12.61 5.24
CA GLY A 327 -33.52 12.69 3.83
C GLY A 327 -32.42 13.21 2.88
N PHE A 328 -31.17 13.36 3.35
CA PHE A 328 -30.05 13.81 2.51
C PHE A 328 -29.19 12.67 1.95
N HIS A 329 -29.74 11.45 1.88
CA HIS A 329 -29.06 10.32 1.24
C HIS A 329 -28.68 10.64 -0.20
N GLY A 330 -27.39 10.54 -0.53
CA GLY A 330 -26.87 10.88 -1.87
C GLY A 330 -26.90 12.37 -2.23
N ARG A 331 -27.45 13.25 -1.37
CA ARG A 331 -27.49 14.72 -1.52
C ARG A 331 -26.44 15.43 -0.67
N MET A 332 -26.13 14.90 0.52
CA MET A 332 -25.16 15.49 1.45
C MET A 332 -24.26 14.44 2.09
N THR A 333 -23.03 14.83 2.38
CA THR A 333 -22.08 14.06 3.18
C THR A 333 -21.42 14.98 4.22
N GLY A 334 -20.82 14.41 5.26
CA GLY A 334 -20.06 15.24 6.22
C GLY A 334 -18.92 16.03 5.55
N HIS A 335 -18.30 15.49 4.50
CA HIS A 335 -17.29 16.23 3.72
C HIS A 335 -17.90 17.33 2.83
N GLY A 336 -19.18 17.20 2.48
CA GLY A 336 -19.93 18.18 1.69
C GLY A 336 -19.98 19.57 2.33
N PHE A 337 -19.99 19.65 3.67
CA PHE A 337 -19.97 20.94 4.40
C PHE A 337 -18.75 21.79 4.05
N ARG A 338 -17.57 21.19 4.02
CA ARG A 338 -16.32 21.89 3.67
C ARG A 338 -16.33 22.36 2.22
N GLY A 339 -16.88 21.54 1.31
CA GLY A 339 -17.03 21.90 -0.09
C GLY A 339 -18.03 23.04 -0.31
N LEU A 340 -19.09 23.10 0.50
CA LEU A 340 -20.08 24.17 0.47
C LEU A 340 -19.46 25.49 0.98
N ALA A 341 -18.79 25.46 2.14
CA ALA A 341 -18.12 26.62 2.71
C ALA A 341 -17.05 27.20 1.79
N SER A 342 -16.23 26.35 1.16
CA SER A 342 -15.24 26.81 0.20
C SER A 342 -15.87 27.58 -0.95
N ARG A 343 -17.05 27.16 -1.43
CA ARG A 343 -17.74 27.86 -2.53
C ARG A 343 -18.31 29.20 -2.04
N ILE A 344 -19.08 29.18 -0.95
CA ILE A 344 -19.77 30.37 -0.41
C ILE A 344 -18.74 31.43 0.00
N LEU A 345 -17.69 31.04 0.74
CA LEU A 345 -16.67 31.98 1.21
C LEU A 345 -15.80 32.52 0.06
N SER A 346 -15.49 31.71 -0.94
CA SER A 346 -14.78 32.20 -2.14
C SER A 346 -15.64 33.19 -2.92
N ALA A 347 -16.94 32.92 -3.12
CA ALA A 347 -17.85 33.82 -3.80
C ALA A 347 -18.01 35.16 -3.05
N ALA A 348 -18.16 35.12 -1.73
CA ALA A 348 -18.23 36.32 -0.88
C ALA A 348 -16.93 37.13 -0.86
N SER A 349 -15.79 36.53 -1.26
CA SER A 349 -14.48 37.18 -1.30
C SER A 349 -14.10 37.79 -2.66
N ALA A 350 -14.94 37.61 -3.69
CA ALA A 350 -14.67 38.17 -5.01
C ALA A 350 -14.87 39.71 -5.01
N PRO A 351 -13.94 40.51 -5.57
CA PRO A 351 -14.09 41.96 -5.61
C PRO A 351 -15.19 42.35 -6.59
N THR A 352 -16.39 42.62 -6.08
CA THR A 352 -17.40 43.37 -6.82
C THR A 352 -16.92 44.81 -6.92
N GLY A 353 -16.61 45.26 -8.13
CA GLY A 353 -16.20 46.65 -8.39
C GLY A 353 -17.30 47.62 -8.01
N SER A 354 -17.18 48.25 -6.84
CA SER A 354 -17.76 49.54 -6.46
C SER A 354 -17.58 49.78 -4.95
N SER A 355 -16.84 50.84 -4.63
CA SER A 355 -16.75 51.54 -3.34
C SER A 355 -16.15 50.82 -2.10
N ALA A 356 -15.07 51.44 -1.60
CA ALA A 356 -14.56 51.50 -0.21
C ALA A 356 -14.39 50.25 0.68
N SER A 357 -14.76 49.03 0.26
CA SER A 357 -14.57 47.80 1.06
C SER A 357 -13.41 46.91 0.58
N SER A 358 -12.65 47.37 -0.41
CA SER A 358 -11.72 46.56 -1.24
C SER A 358 -10.41 46.11 -0.56
N ARG A 359 -10.20 46.31 0.75
CA ARG A 359 -8.94 45.88 1.42
C ARG A 359 -9.04 44.65 2.31
N THR A 360 -10.21 44.05 2.49
CA THR A 360 -10.40 42.97 3.47
C THR A 360 -10.33 41.56 2.88
N LEU A 361 -10.43 41.39 1.56
CA LEU A 361 -10.65 40.07 0.93
C LEU A 361 -9.42 39.45 0.23
N SER A 362 -8.34 40.21 0.01
CA SER A 362 -7.16 39.75 -0.76
C SER A 362 -6.22 38.79 -0.01
N LYS A 363 -6.46 38.45 1.26
CA LYS A 363 -5.50 37.66 2.08
C LYS A 363 -5.88 36.18 2.30
N ILE A 364 -6.76 35.60 1.48
CA ILE A 364 -7.29 34.24 1.73
C ILE A 364 -6.64 33.15 0.83
N ALA A 365 -5.91 33.51 -0.24
CA ALA A 365 -5.49 32.54 -1.28
C ALA A 365 -4.02 32.06 -1.24
N SER A 366 -3.16 32.52 -0.31
CA SER A 366 -1.75 32.06 -0.29
C SER A 366 -1.09 32.17 1.09
N GLY A 367 -0.77 31.03 1.71
CA GLY A 367 0.11 31.00 2.89
C GLY A 367 -0.49 31.53 4.20
N PRO A 368 0.21 31.38 5.34
CA PRO A 368 -0.39 31.15 6.65
C PRO A 368 -0.90 32.45 7.30
N ARG A 369 -2.19 32.47 7.67
CA ARG A 369 -2.72 32.97 8.97
C ARG A 369 -4.25 32.83 9.00
N THR A 370 -4.67 32.04 9.96
CA THR A 370 -5.95 32.03 10.67
C THR A 370 -6.70 33.36 10.61
N THR A 371 -7.94 33.37 10.11
CA THR A 371 -9.10 34.14 10.60
C THR A 371 -10.28 33.88 9.65
N THR A 372 -11.32 33.21 10.12
CA THR A 372 -12.61 33.11 9.41
C THR A 372 -13.67 33.75 10.31
N ARG A 373 -14.35 34.82 9.84
CA ARG A 373 -15.49 35.43 10.54
C ARG A 373 -16.81 35.03 9.84
N ASN A 374 -17.69 34.42 10.66
CA ASN A 374 -19.15 34.25 10.66
C ASN A 374 -19.97 34.25 9.34
N ILE A 375 -20.71 33.15 9.13
CA ILE A 375 -21.87 33.02 8.22
C ILE A 375 -23.22 33.26 8.93
N TYR A 376 -23.29 33.29 10.26
CA TYR A 376 -24.52 33.64 10.98
C TYR A 376 -24.53 35.12 11.39
N ARG A 377 -25.12 35.98 10.56
CA ARG A 377 -25.78 37.21 11.01
C ARG A 377 -27.28 36.94 11.04
N SER A 378 -27.85 37.03 12.24
CA SER A 378 -29.27 36.85 12.53
C SER A 378 -30.13 37.90 11.83
N GLY A 379 -31.23 37.46 11.24
CA GLY A 379 -32.40 38.31 11.07
C GLY A 379 -32.92 38.71 12.45
N THR A 380 -33.07 40.01 12.66
CA THR A 380 -33.74 40.60 13.82
C THR A 380 -35.21 40.81 13.48
N ALA A 381 -36.08 40.20 14.28
CA ALA A 381 -37.21 40.85 14.92
C ALA A 381 -37.42 40.13 16.27
#